data_AF-A0A8S9HFY7-F1
#
_entry.id   AF-A0A8S9HFY7-F1
#
_cell.length_a   1.000
_cell.length_b   1.000
_cell.length_c   1.000
_cell.angle_alpha   90.00
_cell.angle_beta   90.00
_cell.angle_gamma   90.00
#
_symmetry.space_group_name_H-M   'P 1'
#
loop_
_entity.id
_entity.type
_entity.pdbx_description
1 polymer ?
#
loop_
_entity_poly.entity_id
_entity_poly.type
_entity_poly.pdbx_seq_one_letter_code
_entity_poly.pdbx_strand_id
1 'polypeptide(L)' 'MEEMMGSWDKRREEQEEEEEQVLKLPGFRFHPTDEELVGFYLSKKVLLKKSSKIDEIISQIDIYKFDPWDLPLCGESVL' A
#
# COMPACT_ATOMS: atom_id res chain seq x y z
N MET A 1 7.25 33.35 4.28
CA MET A 1 7.92 32.21 3.61
C MET A 1 7.67 30.91 4.36
N GLU A 2 7.78 30.90 5.69
CA GLU A 2 7.31 29.78 6.54
C GLU A 2 5.79 29.52 6.44
N GLU A 3 4.97 30.57 6.34
CA GLU A 3 3.50 30.43 6.18
C GLU A 3 3.07 29.73 4.88
N MET A 4 3.90 29.80 3.83
CA MET A 4 3.66 29.09 2.58
C MET A 4 4.03 27.61 2.68
N MET A 5 4.86 27.18 3.63
CA MET A 5 5.24 25.78 3.80
C MET A 5 4.14 25.01 4.56
N GLY A 6 3.51 25.64 5.55
CA GLY A 6 2.42 25.04 6.33
C GLY A 6 1.12 24.76 5.56
N SER A 7 0.86 25.49 4.47
CA SER A 7 -0.35 25.26 3.64
C SER A 7 -0.26 24.01 2.77
N TRP A 8 0.94 23.53 2.44
CA TRP A 8 1.13 22.30 1.64
C TRP A 8 1.15 21.06 2.52
N ASP A 9 1.52 21.23 3.80
CA ASP A 9 1.46 20.18 4.82
C ASP A 9 0.01 19.84 5.17
N LYS A 10 -0.79 20.88 5.46
CA LYS A 10 -2.23 20.73 5.74
C LYS A 10 -3.02 20.06 4.61
N ARG A 11 -2.70 20.40 3.36
CA ARG A 11 -3.35 19.79 2.17
C ARG A 11 -2.95 18.33 1.97
N ARG A 12 -1.73 17.94 2.39
CA ARG A 12 -1.23 16.57 2.28
C ARG A 12 -1.91 15.66 3.30
N GLU A 13 -2.09 16.15 4.54
CA GLU A 13 -2.86 15.46 5.58
C GLU A 13 -4.33 15.27 5.17
N GLU A 14 -4.98 16.30 4.62
CA GLU A 14 -6.36 16.21 4.10
C GLU A 14 -6.49 15.22 2.93
N GLN A 15 -5.48 15.15 2.04
CA GLN A 15 -5.45 14.16 0.96
C GLN A 15 -5.22 12.72 1.44
N GLU A 16 -4.41 12.52 2.49
CA GLU A 16 -4.20 11.20 3.10
C GLU A 16 -5.46 10.70 3.82
N GLU A 17 -6.22 11.59 4.49
CA GLU A 17 -7.52 11.25 5.08
C GLU A 17 -8.57 10.88 4.03
N GLU A 18 -8.62 11.58 2.89
CA GLU A 18 -9.52 11.23 1.78
C GLU A 18 -9.15 9.89 1.14
N GLU A 19 -7.86 9.61 0.93
CA GLU A 19 -7.38 8.30 0.47
C GLU A 19 -7.77 7.18 1.44
N GLU A 20 -7.66 7.41 2.76
CA GLU A 20 -8.06 6.44 3.78
C GLU A 20 -9.59 6.24 3.81
N GLN A 21 -10.39 7.29 3.59
CA GLN A 21 -11.85 7.22 3.50
C GLN A 21 -12.30 6.41 2.27
N VAL A 22 -11.61 6.53 1.14
CA VAL A 22 -11.88 5.74 -0.07
C VAL A 22 -11.64 4.25 0.17
N LEU A 23 -10.59 3.89 0.93
CA LEU A 23 -10.30 2.49 1.29
C LEU A 23 -11.36 1.87 2.23
N LYS A 24 -12.11 2.69 2.96
CA LYS A 24 -13.20 2.25 3.85
C LYS A 24 -14.55 2.10 3.14
N LEU A 25 -14.63 2.42 1.84
CA LEU A 25 -15.87 2.28 1.07
C LEU A 25 -16.22 0.80 0.86
N PRO A 26 -17.47 0.39 1.13
CA PRO A 26 -17.89 -0.98 0.93
C PRO A 26 -17.82 -1.35 -0.55
N GLY A 27 -17.05 -2.39 -0.86
CA GLY A 27 -16.89 -2.91 -2.22
C GLY A 27 -15.61 -2.47 -2.93
N PHE A 28 -14.89 -1.46 -2.42
CA PHE A 28 -13.55 -1.17 -2.91
C PHE A 28 -12.56 -2.15 -2.29
N ARG A 29 -11.86 -2.91 -3.13
CA ARG A 29 -10.92 -3.96 -2.71
C ARG A 29 -9.76 -3.98 -3.66
N PHE A 30 -8.68 -4.62 -3.23
CA PHE A 30 -7.56 -4.94 -4.09
C PHE A 30 -8.00 -5.92 -5.20
N HIS A 31 -8.16 -5.44 -6.43
CA HIS A 31 -8.48 -6.18 -7.65
C HIS A 31 -7.67 -5.63 -8.85
N PRO A 32 -6.32 -5.72 -8.82
CA PRO A 32 -5.49 -5.21 -9.90
C PRO A 32 -5.54 -6.09 -11.16
N THR A 33 -5.22 -5.52 -12.32
CA THR A 33 -4.92 -6.30 -13.54
C THR A 33 -3.49 -6.84 -13.54
N ASP A 34 -3.17 -7.77 -14.45
CA ASP A 34 -1.82 -8.32 -14.59
C ASP A 34 -0.79 -7.23 -14.94
N GLU A 35 -1.17 -6.28 -15.78
CA GLU A 35 -0.32 -5.14 -16.15
C GLU A 35 -0.02 -4.25 -14.95
N GLU A 36 -1.01 -4.03 -14.08
CA GLU A 36 -0.84 -3.25 -12.85
C GLU A 36 0.03 -3.97 -11.83
N LEU A 37 -0.15 -5.29 -11.66
CA LEU A 37 0.68 -6.11 -10.77
C LEU A 37 2.17 -6.00 -11.13
N VAL A 38 2.50 -6.12 -12.41
CA VAL A 38 3.91 -6.09 -12.84
C VAL A 38 4.43 -4.66 -12.98
N GLY A 39 3.71 -3.82 -13.74
CA GLY A 39 4.15 -2.49 -14.13
C GLY A 39 4.12 -1.48 -12.99
N PHE A 40 3.19 -1.63 -12.05
CA PHE A 40 3.07 -0.74 -10.90
C PHE A 40 3.65 -1.38 -9.64
N TYR A 41 3.08 -2.49 -9.16
CA TYR A 41 3.42 -3.01 -7.83
C TYR A 41 4.82 -3.64 -7.77
N LEU A 42 5.12 -4.59 -8.66
CA LEU A 42 6.41 -5.28 -8.65
C LEU A 42 7.56 -4.34 -9.04
N SER A 43 7.38 -3.58 -10.12
CA SER A 43 8.40 -2.64 -10.61
C SER A 43 8.73 -1.58 -9.56
N LYS A 44 7.73 -0.99 -8.90
CA LYS A 44 7.98 -0.03 -7.82
C LYS A 44 8.64 -0.68 -6.61
N LYS A 45 8.26 -1.91 -6.23
CA LYS A 45 8.90 -2.62 -5.10
C LYS A 45 10.40 -2.84 -5.34
N VAL A 46 10.81 -3.14 -6.57
CA VAL A 46 12.23 -3.32 -6.92
C VAL A 46 12.99 -2.00 -6.95
N LEU A 47 12.36 -0.93 -7.45
CA LEU A 47 13.01 0.39 -7.60
C LEU A 47 13.07 1.17 -6.27
N LEU A 48 12.03 1.07 -5.44
CA LEU A 48 11.89 1.80 -4.18
C LEU A 48 12.38 0.91 -3.03
N LYS A 49 13.69 0.96 -2.78
CA LYS A 49 14.41 0.05 -1.85
C LYS A 49 13.97 0.09 -0.36
N LYS A 50 13.09 1.00 0.09
CA LYS A 50 12.62 1.07 1.49
C LYS A 50 11.21 1.70 1.62
N SER A 51 10.35 1.05 2.42
CA SER A 51 9.10 1.57 3.00
C SER A 51 8.14 2.23 2.01
N SER A 52 7.72 1.46 1.00
CA SER A 52 6.65 1.91 0.11
C SER A 52 5.29 1.56 0.72
N LYS A 53 4.25 2.37 0.46
CA LYS A 53 2.84 2.01 0.72
C LYS A 53 2.46 0.62 0.16
N ILE A 54 3.25 0.09 -0.79
CA ILE A 54 3.13 -1.26 -1.34
C ILE A 54 3.34 -2.35 -0.27
N ASP A 55 4.23 -2.15 0.70
CA ASP A 55 4.50 -3.14 1.74
C ASP A 55 3.36 -3.23 2.78
N GLU A 56 2.52 -2.19 2.88
CA GLU A 56 1.29 -2.19 3.68
C GLU A 56 0.18 -3.03 3.02
N ILE A 57 0.20 -3.13 1.69
CA ILE A 57 -0.81 -3.84 0.89
C ILE A 57 -0.36 -5.28 0.57
N ILE A 58 0.93 -5.46 0.22
CA ILE A 58 1.52 -6.74 -0.19
C ILE A 58 2.70 -7.06 0.73
N SER A 59 2.45 -7.95 1.68
CA SER A 59 3.43 -8.38 2.67
C SER A 59 4.65 -9.06 2.03
N GLN A 60 5.83 -8.86 2.64
CA GLN A 60 7.06 -9.51 2.21
C GLN A 60 7.30 -10.79 3.01
N ILE A 61 7.02 -11.93 2.39
CA ILE A 61 7.21 -13.25 3.00
C ILE A 61 7.95 -14.20 2.06
N ASP A 62 8.71 -15.13 2.63
CA ASP A 62 9.32 -16.24 1.90
C ASP A 62 8.30 -17.37 1.76
N ILE A 63 7.55 -17.37 0.66
CA ILE A 63 6.41 -18.28 0.44
C ILE A 63 6.79 -19.77 0.45
N TYR A 64 8.06 -20.11 0.26
CA TYR A 64 8.51 -21.52 0.20
C TYR A 64 8.74 -22.14 1.58
N LYS A 65 8.69 -21.34 2.65
CA LYS A 65 8.86 -21.82 4.03
C LYS A 65 7.56 -22.20 4.72
N PHE A 66 6.43 -21.90 4.11
CA PHE A 66 5.11 -22.06 4.71
C PHE A 66 4.24 -22.95 3.85
N ASP A 67 3.31 -23.65 4.49
CA ASP A 67 2.25 -24.30 3.75
C ASP A 67 1.29 -23.25 3.17
N PRO A 68 0.64 -23.53 2.03
CA PRO A 68 -0.24 -22.55 1.37
C PRO A 68 -1.36 -22.00 2.26
N TRP A 69 -1.84 -22.79 3.22
CA TRP A 69 -2.88 -22.41 4.18
C TRP A 69 -2.38 -21.53 5.33
N ASP A 70 -1.08 -21.49 5.58
CA ASP A 70 -0.48 -20.65 6.62
C ASP A 70 -0.17 -19.23 6.11
N LEU A 71 -0.04 -19.06 4.79
CA LEU A 71 0.28 -17.76 4.17
C LEU A 71 -0.65 -16.61 4.59
N PRO A 72 -1.98 -16.77 4.71
CA PRO A 72 -2.87 -15.70 5.17
C PRO A 72 -2.62 -15.25 6.61
N LEU A 73 -2.02 -16.11 7.45
CA LEU A 73 -1.69 -15.81 8.84
C LEU A 73 -0.31 -15.15 8.99
N CYS A 74 0.54 -15.22 7.95
CA CYS A 74 1.90 -14.68 7.97
C CYS A 74 1.97 -13.19 7.59
N GLY A 75 0.94 -12.65 6.93
CA GLY A 75 0.88 -11.23 6.60
C GLY A 75 0.29 -10.43 7.76
N GLU A 76 1.07 -9.52 8.35
CA GLU A 76 0.53 -8.42 9.15
C GLU A 76 -0.17 -7.43 8.21
N SER A 77 -1.33 -7.81 7.70
CA SER A 77 -2.22 -6.92 6.97
C SER A 77 -3.50 -6.85 7.78
N VAL A 78 -3.57 -5.83 8.64
CA VAL A 78 -4.79 -5.44 9.34
C VAL A 78 -5.85 -5.13 8.29
N LEU A 79 -6.96 -5.85 8.31
CA LEU A 79 -8.21 -5.40 7.69
C LEU A 79 -8.87 -4.35 8.59
#